data_AF-A0A8T3XS14-F1
#
_entry.id   AF-A0A8T3XS14-F1
#
_cell.length_a   1.000
_cell.length_b   1.000
_cell.length_c   1.000
_cell.angle_alpha   90.00
_cell.angle_beta   90.00
_cell.angle_gamma   90.00
#
_symmetry.space_group_name_H-M   'P 1'
#
loop_
_entity.id
_entity.type
_entity.pdbx_description
1 polymer ?
#
loop_
_entity_poly.entity_id
_entity_poly.type
_entity_poly.pdbx_seq_one_letter_code
_entity_poly.pdbx_strand_id
1 'polypeptide(L)'
;MLGDSTIIDQHTFDPQAVRNYYESIIKNFPDWSIQGVSVTNNEDVRRLFVKLEIKDGNYVLLWHMSLQYHVLLYYKPDNRVVECQKELAEIVDKTKDAESEITEIGEHLILEKLKNIGYTNLDHQKLFELFFENDELRDEIYKQIKNSSDVDFQHYSKRKIELFNELDSLLLETYQTTPILIDDVRLIGGEEGCLCSFDLEYIKNKIREGNFDPKKVSASTKDKIIQRFEQILQIMSV
;
A
#
# COMPACT_ATOMS: atom_id res chain seq x y z
N MET A 1 15.55 7.42 -6.27
CA MET A 1 16.72 8.28 -5.99
C MET A 1 17.98 7.46 -6.23
N LEU A 2 18.63 7.67 -7.39
CA LEU A 2 20.02 7.26 -7.67
C LEU A 2 20.86 8.47 -7.27
N GLY A 3 21.47 8.50 -6.09
CA GLY A 3 22.08 9.75 -5.62
C GLY A 3 23.16 9.56 -4.60
N ASP A 4 22.80 9.21 -3.37
CA ASP A 4 23.78 9.01 -2.32
C ASP A 4 23.59 7.61 -1.74
N SER A 5 24.63 6.77 -1.81
CA SER A 5 24.69 5.46 -1.15
C SER A 5 24.77 5.61 0.38
N THR A 6 23.94 6.49 0.93
CA THR A 6 23.84 6.78 2.34
C THR A 6 23.15 5.61 3.00
N ILE A 7 23.89 4.95 3.89
CA ILE A 7 23.32 3.95 4.78
C ILE A 7 22.61 4.71 5.89
N ILE A 8 21.33 4.42 6.10
CA ILE A 8 20.52 5.00 7.17
C ILE A 8 20.11 3.91 8.16
N ASP A 9 20.07 4.25 9.43
CA ASP A 9 19.42 3.44 10.44
C ASP A 9 17.91 3.75 10.42
N GLN A 10 17.08 2.72 10.34
CA GLN A 10 15.62 2.86 10.32
C GLN A 10 15.00 2.03 11.46
N HIS A 11 14.17 2.67 12.28
CA HIS A 11 13.36 1.96 13.26
C HIS A 11 12.16 1.31 12.57
N THR A 12 11.95 0.03 12.85
CA THR A 12 10.82 -0.73 12.33
C THR A 12 10.29 -1.72 13.36
N PHE A 13 9.13 -2.29 13.11
CA PHE A 13 8.50 -3.30 13.96
C PHE A 13 8.09 -4.52 13.13
N ASP A 14 7.77 -5.63 13.80
CA ASP A 14 7.29 -6.85 13.13
C ASP A 14 5.75 -6.90 13.14
N PRO A 15 5.07 -6.75 11.98
CA PRO A 15 3.62 -6.88 11.90
C PRO A 15 3.10 -8.27 12.32
N GLN A 16 3.91 -9.32 12.15
CA GLN A 16 3.54 -10.67 12.59
C GLN A 16 3.53 -10.76 14.12
N ALA A 17 4.45 -10.09 14.82
CA ALA A 17 4.41 -9.99 16.27
C ALA A 17 3.13 -9.29 16.76
N VAL A 18 2.69 -8.22 16.09
CA VAL A 18 1.42 -7.53 16.41
C VAL A 18 0.21 -8.43 16.13
N ARG A 19 0.21 -9.16 15.00
CA ARG A 19 -0.81 -10.16 14.70
C ARG A 19 -0.91 -11.20 15.82
N ASN A 20 0.22 -11.77 16.22
CA ASN A 20 0.29 -12.76 17.29
C ASN A 20 -0.23 -12.19 18.62
N TYR A 21 0.08 -10.92 18.91
CA TYR A 21 -0.44 -10.21 20.08
C TYR A 21 -1.97 -10.10 20.03
N TYR A 22 -2.57 -9.66 18.92
CA TYR A 22 -4.03 -9.62 18.78
C TYR A 22 -4.66 -11.01 18.87
N GLU A 23 -4.03 -12.02 18.28
CA GLU A 23 -4.48 -13.42 18.40
C GLU A 23 -4.43 -13.92 19.85
N SER A 24 -3.45 -13.49 20.64
CA SER A 24 -3.37 -13.81 22.07
C SER A 24 -4.49 -13.16 22.86
N ILE A 25 -4.85 -11.91 22.56
CA ILE A 25 -5.96 -11.20 23.21
C ILE A 25 -7.28 -11.93 22.94
N ILE A 26 -7.61 -12.18 21.68
CA ILE A 26 -8.93 -12.73 21.31
C ILE A 26 -9.16 -14.15 21.84
N LYS A 27 -8.10 -14.94 22.08
CA LYS A 27 -8.19 -16.26 22.71
C LYS A 27 -8.75 -16.20 24.14
N ASN A 28 -8.62 -15.06 24.82
CA ASN A 28 -9.18 -14.87 26.16
C ASN A 28 -10.68 -14.51 26.16
N PHE A 29 -11.31 -14.37 24.99
CA PHE A 29 -12.72 -13.97 24.83
C PHE A 29 -13.54 -15.01 24.04
N PRO A 30 -13.66 -16.27 24.51
CA PRO A 30 -14.35 -17.33 23.76
C PRO A 30 -15.85 -17.09 23.57
N ASP A 31 -16.47 -16.30 24.45
CA ASP A 31 -17.90 -15.95 24.37
C ASP A 31 -18.21 -14.83 23.37
N TRP A 32 -17.17 -14.17 22.84
CA TRP A 32 -17.33 -13.10 21.86
C TRP A 32 -17.33 -13.69 20.46
N SER A 33 -18.17 -13.13 19.59
CA SER A 33 -18.12 -13.37 18.16
C SER A 33 -16.93 -12.60 17.58
N ILE A 34 -16.00 -13.33 16.96
CA ILE A 34 -14.70 -12.83 16.51
C ILE A 34 -14.51 -13.19 15.04
N GLN A 35 -14.14 -12.22 14.21
CA GLN A 35 -13.86 -12.43 12.78
C GLN A 35 -12.40 -12.81 12.49
N GLY A 36 -11.56 -12.89 13.53
CA GLY A 36 -10.11 -13.11 13.44
C GLY A 36 -9.35 -11.82 13.10
N VAL A 37 -8.01 -11.92 13.08
CA VAL A 37 -7.14 -10.77 12.75
C VAL A 37 -7.11 -10.59 11.23
N SER A 38 -7.54 -9.41 10.79
CA SER A 38 -7.68 -9.02 9.39
C SER A 38 -6.61 -8.00 9.00
N VAL A 39 -6.27 -7.96 7.71
CA VAL A 39 -5.29 -7.04 7.14
C VAL A 39 -5.88 -6.34 5.92
N THR A 40 -5.72 -5.02 5.82
CA THR A 40 -5.92 -4.28 4.56
C THR A 40 -4.58 -3.82 4.02
N ASN A 41 -4.46 -3.83 2.69
CA ASN A 41 -3.28 -3.38 1.97
C ASN A 41 -3.73 -2.32 0.95
N ASN A 42 -3.47 -1.04 1.24
CA ASN A 42 -3.78 0.06 0.35
C ASN A 42 -2.48 0.83 0.04
N GLU A 43 -1.84 0.47 -1.07
CA GLU A 43 -0.56 1.03 -1.50
C GLU A 43 0.50 1.01 -0.38
N ASP A 44 0.81 2.16 0.19
CA ASP A 44 1.78 2.35 1.26
C ASP A 44 1.16 2.26 2.67
N VAL A 45 -0.17 2.37 2.82
CA VAL A 45 -0.87 2.27 4.10
C VAL A 45 -1.42 0.86 4.32
N ARG A 46 -0.95 0.21 5.39
CA ARG A 46 -1.46 -1.09 5.84
C ARG A 46 -2.15 -0.96 7.18
N ARG A 47 -3.15 -1.82 7.39
CA ARG A 47 -3.90 -1.90 8.65
C ARG A 47 -3.98 -3.33 9.12
N LEU A 48 -3.66 -3.55 10.39
CA LEU A 48 -3.91 -4.81 11.09
C LEU A 48 -4.99 -4.56 12.12
N PHE A 49 -6.12 -5.26 12.05
CA PHE A 49 -7.24 -4.99 12.94
C PHE A 49 -8.01 -6.24 13.33
N VAL A 50 -8.76 -6.14 14.42
CA VAL A 50 -9.65 -7.16 14.93
C VAL A 50 -10.92 -6.53 15.48
N LYS A 51 -12.05 -7.18 15.21
CA LYS A 51 -13.37 -6.78 15.69
C LYS A 51 -13.98 -7.94 16.48
N LEU A 52 -14.45 -7.62 17.67
CA LEU A 52 -15.13 -8.53 18.57
C LEU A 52 -16.53 -7.97 18.84
N GLU A 53 -17.53 -8.83 18.89
CA GLU A 53 -18.88 -8.46 19.31
C GLU A 53 -19.45 -9.42 20.34
N ILE A 54 -20.19 -8.90 21.31
CA ILE A 54 -20.95 -9.71 22.26
C ILE A 54 -22.34 -9.12 22.46
N LYS A 55 -23.34 -10.01 22.56
CA LYS A 55 -24.74 -9.63 22.70
C LYS A 55 -25.24 -9.95 24.11
N ASP A 56 -25.78 -8.94 24.77
CA ASP A 56 -26.42 -9.05 26.08
C ASP A 56 -27.87 -8.53 26.01
N GLY A 57 -28.81 -9.45 25.79
CA GLY A 57 -30.22 -9.12 25.58
C GLY A 57 -30.44 -8.40 24.25
N ASN A 58 -30.96 -7.17 24.29
CA ASN A 58 -31.13 -6.32 23.11
C ASN A 58 -29.93 -5.40 22.88
N TYR A 59 -28.81 -5.57 23.58
CA TYR A 59 -27.63 -4.73 23.41
C TYR A 59 -26.48 -5.52 22.80
N VAL A 60 -25.68 -4.85 21.97
CA VAL A 60 -24.46 -5.40 21.37
C VAL A 60 -23.31 -4.48 21.75
N LEU A 61 -22.31 -5.04 22.41
CA LEU A 61 -21.04 -4.38 22.65
C LEU A 61 -20.09 -4.79 21.53
N LEU A 62 -19.58 -3.79 20.81
CA LEU A 62 -18.57 -3.92 19.78
C LEU A 62 -17.24 -3.43 20.34
N TRP A 63 -16.18 -4.16 20.04
CA TRP A 63 -14.82 -3.78 20.36
C TRP A 63 -13.97 -3.88 19.09
N HIS A 64 -13.31 -2.79 18.73
CA HIS A 64 -12.45 -2.70 17.57
C HIS A 64 -11.06 -2.26 17.98
N MET A 65 -10.07 -3.09 17.69
CA MET A 65 -8.66 -2.74 17.82
C MET A 65 -8.03 -2.71 16.43
N SER A 66 -7.22 -1.69 16.16
CA SER A 66 -6.56 -1.52 14.87
C SER A 66 -5.20 -0.85 15.04
N LEU A 67 -4.22 -1.31 14.27
CA LEU A 67 -2.94 -0.64 14.07
C LEU A 67 -2.83 -0.24 12.60
N GLN A 68 -2.58 1.04 12.34
CA GLN A 68 -2.31 1.57 11.01
C GLN A 68 -0.85 2.01 10.91
N TYR A 69 -0.20 1.60 9.82
CA TYR A 69 1.23 1.78 9.61
C TYR A 69 1.55 1.94 8.12
N HIS A 70 2.62 2.66 7.82
CA HIS A 70 3.14 2.77 6.46
C HIS A 70 4.20 1.71 6.16
N VAL A 71 4.31 1.36 4.88
CA VAL A 71 5.37 0.52 4.33
C VAL A 71 6.34 1.39 3.55
N LEU A 72 7.60 1.39 3.97
CA LEU A 72 8.68 2.08 3.32
C LEU A 72 9.62 1.07 2.68
N LEU A 73 9.93 1.29 1.40
CA LEU A 73 10.82 0.44 0.63
C LEU A 73 12.25 0.99 0.65
N TYR A 74 13.19 0.15 1.09
CA TYR A 74 14.61 0.44 1.08
C TYR A 74 15.36 -0.66 0.34
N TYR A 75 16.49 -0.33 -0.27
CA TYR A 75 17.40 -1.38 -0.76
C TYR A 75 18.20 -1.97 0.41
N LYS A 76 18.50 -3.27 0.32
CA LYS A 76 19.47 -3.93 1.22
C LYS A 76 20.80 -3.17 1.19
N PRO A 77 21.54 -3.09 2.32
CA PRO A 77 22.90 -2.58 2.34
C PRO A 77 23.86 -3.60 1.70
N ASP A 78 23.70 -3.79 0.39
CA ASP A 78 24.43 -4.75 -0.44
C ASP A 78 25.17 -4.00 -1.55
N ASN A 79 26.44 -4.32 -1.75
CA ASN A 79 27.26 -3.72 -2.80
C ASN A 79 26.63 -3.90 -4.19
N ARG A 80 25.89 -4.99 -4.41
CA ARG A 80 25.23 -5.25 -5.68
C ARG A 80 24.21 -4.18 -6.04
N VAL A 81 23.53 -3.59 -5.06
CA VAL A 81 22.63 -2.45 -5.27
C VAL A 81 23.41 -1.29 -5.89
N VAL A 82 24.57 -0.94 -5.31
CA VAL A 82 25.41 0.15 -5.79
C VAL A 82 25.93 -0.12 -7.19
N GLU A 83 26.34 -1.35 -7.48
CA GLU A 83 26.77 -1.77 -8.82
C GLU A 83 25.65 -1.62 -9.85
N CYS A 84 24.45 -2.15 -9.56
CA CYS A 84 23.30 -2.04 -10.44
C CYS A 84 22.92 -0.57 -10.69
N GLN A 85 22.96 0.26 -9.65
CA GLN A 85 22.68 1.69 -9.74
C GLN A 85 23.71 2.43 -10.60
N LYS A 86 25.01 2.11 -10.48
CA LYS A 86 26.07 2.66 -11.32
C LYS A 86 25.92 2.23 -12.77
N GLU A 87 25.67 0.95 -13.01
CA GLU A 87 25.46 0.41 -14.36
C GLU A 87 24.23 1.05 -15.02
N LEU A 88 23.12 1.21 -14.28
CA LEU A 88 21.94 1.94 -14.75
C LEU A 88 22.27 3.40 -15.11
N ALA A 89 23.05 4.10 -14.29
CA ALA A 89 23.47 5.47 -14.57
C ALA A 89 24.32 5.54 -15.86
N GLU A 90 25.28 4.62 -16.04
CA GLU A 90 26.07 4.55 -17.27
C GLU A 90 25.22 4.26 -18.51
N ILE A 91 24.23 3.37 -18.38
CA ILE A 91 23.29 3.06 -19.47
C ILE A 91 22.52 4.32 -19.83
N VAL A 92 21.94 5.02 -18.84
CA VAL A 92 21.20 6.25 -19.05
C VAL A 92 22.07 7.32 -19.71
N ASP A 93 23.32 7.49 -19.28
CA ASP A 93 24.24 8.45 -19.89
C ASP A 93 24.57 8.09 -21.35
N LYS A 94 24.78 6.80 -21.66
CA LYS A 94 25.08 6.32 -23.01
C LYS A 94 23.87 6.33 -23.94
N THR A 95 22.66 6.16 -23.40
CA THR A 95 21.42 6.17 -24.19
C THR A 95 20.76 7.54 -24.23
N LYS A 96 21.20 8.53 -23.46
CA LYS A 96 20.57 9.86 -23.37
C LYS A 96 20.35 10.54 -24.72
N ASP A 97 21.38 10.57 -25.56
CA ASP A 97 21.32 11.23 -26.86
C ASP A 97 20.44 10.43 -27.83
N ALA A 98 20.60 9.10 -27.84
CA ALA A 98 19.75 8.19 -28.63
C ALA A 98 18.28 8.20 -28.18
N GLU A 99 17.98 8.27 -26.88
CA GLU A 99 16.62 8.40 -26.32
C GLU A 99 16.01 9.75 -26.69
N SER A 100 16.80 10.83 -26.68
CA SER A 100 16.34 12.16 -27.09
C SER A 100 16.05 12.19 -28.60
N GLU A 101 16.96 11.64 -29.42
CA GLU A 101 16.76 11.47 -30.86
C GLU A 101 15.59 10.52 -31.17
N ILE A 102 15.43 9.41 -30.44
CA ILE A 102 14.28 8.50 -30.56
C ILE A 102 12.98 9.22 -30.21
N THR A 103 13.01 10.12 -29.22
CA THR A 103 11.83 10.91 -28.84
C THR A 103 11.49 11.94 -29.92
N GLU A 104 12.48 12.66 -30.45
CA GLU A 104 12.27 13.65 -31.52
C GLU A 104 11.87 12.99 -32.86
N ILE A 105 12.58 11.92 -33.27
CA ILE A 105 12.25 11.13 -34.47
C ILE A 105 10.92 10.40 -34.26
N GLY A 106 10.72 9.83 -33.08
CA GLY A 106 9.48 9.17 -32.68
C GLY A 106 8.29 10.11 -32.78
N GLU A 107 8.36 11.30 -32.19
CA GLU A 107 7.30 12.33 -32.30
C GLU A 107 7.00 12.68 -33.75
N HIS A 108 8.03 12.94 -34.58
CA HIS A 108 7.84 13.25 -35.99
C HIS A 108 7.23 12.09 -36.80
N LEU A 109 7.70 10.86 -36.57
CA LEU A 109 7.29 9.68 -37.32
C LEU A 109 5.92 9.14 -36.87
N ILE A 110 5.61 9.25 -35.57
CA ILE A 110 4.29 9.03 -34.98
C ILE A 110 3.30 10.02 -35.61
N LEU A 111 3.62 11.33 -35.64
CA LEU A 111 2.77 12.35 -36.26
C LEU A 111 2.53 12.12 -37.76
N GLU A 112 3.55 11.70 -38.52
CA GLU A 112 3.39 11.36 -39.94
C GLU A 112 2.51 10.11 -40.15
N LYS A 113 2.76 9.02 -39.42
CA LYS A 113 1.96 7.78 -39.54
C LYS A 113 0.51 8.00 -39.13
N LEU A 114 0.25 8.74 -38.05
CA LEU A 114 -1.11 9.02 -37.58
C LEU A 114 -1.87 9.94 -38.54
N LYS A 115 -1.19 10.92 -39.16
CA LYS A 115 -1.75 11.71 -40.28
C LYS A 115 -2.08 10.82 -41.47
N ASN A 116 -1.22 9.86 -41.82
CA ASN A 116 -1.43 8.91 -42.91
C ASN A 116 -2.57 7.91 -42.66
N ILE A 117 -2.86 7.58 -41.39
CA ILE A 117 -3.98 6.70 -40.99
C ILE A 117 -5.30 7.50 -40.81
N GLY A 118 -5.26 8.83 -40.95
CA GLY A 118 -6.45 9.70 -40.97
C GLY A 118 -6.78 10.41 -39.66
N TYR A 119 -5.89 10.35 -38.66
CA TYR A 119 -6.04 11.01 -37.37
C TYR A 119 -5.34 12.38 -37.38
N THR A 120 -5.94 13.36 -38.04
CA THR A 120 -5.34 14.68 -38.25
C THR A 120 -5.44 15.63 -37.05
N ASN A 121 -6.20 15.31 -35.99
CA ASN A 121 -6.56 16.24 -34.90
C ASN A 121 -6.59 15.61 -33.48
N LEU A 122 -5.74 14.63 -33.16
CA LEU A 122 -5.64 14.10 -31.79
C LEU A 122 -4.65 14.91 -30.95
N ASP A 123 -4.94 15.08 -29.65
CA ASP A 123 -4.01 15.71 -28.71
C ASP A 123 -2.79 14.79 -28.44
N HIS A 124 -1.66 15.39 -28.04
CA HIS A 124 -0.40 14.66 -27.83
C HIS A 124 -0.53 13.51 -26.82
N GLN A 125 -1.39 13.61 -25.81
CA GLN A 125 -1.55 12.60 -24.77
C GLN A 125 -2.20 11.33 -25.31
N LYS A 126 -3.24 11.45 -26.14
CA LYS A 126 -3.88 10.30 -26.81
C LYS A 126 -2.97 9.62 -27.82
N LEU A 127 -2.08 10.37 -28.45
CA LEU A 127 -1.10 9.80 -29.39
C LEU A 127 -0.04 8.97 -28.67
N PHE A 128 0.39 9.42 -27.49
CA PHE A 128 1.27 8.65 -26.62
C PHE A 128 0.59 7.38 -26.11
N GLU A 129 -0.66 7.45 -25.65
CA GLU A 129 -1.43 6.26 -25.24
C GLU A 129 -1.51 5.22 -26.37
N LEU A 130 -1.86 5.65 -27.59
CA LEU A 130 -1.96 4.75 -28.75
C LEU A 130 -0.62 4.10 -29.14
N PHE A 131 0.49 4.82 -28.96
CA PHE A 131 1.85 4.30 -29.16
C PHE A 131 2.22 3.27 -28.08
N PHE A 132 1.89 3.53 -26.83
CA PHE A 132 2.14 2.61 -25.71
C PHE A 132 1.25 1.37 -25.74
N GLU A 133 0.09 1.42 -26.38
CA GLU A 133 -0.83 0.29 -26.52
C GLU A 133 -0.54 -0.57 -27.76
N ASN A 134 0.18 -0.06 -28.77
CA ASN A 134 0.41 -0.76 -30.03
C ASN A 134 1.88 -1.22 -30.18
N ASP A 135 2.13 -2.46 -29.75
CA ASP A 135 3.47 -3.07 -29.78
C ASP A 135 4.05 -3.20 -31.20
N GLU A 136 3.24 -3.43 -32.23
CA GLU A 136 3.72 -3.53 -33.62
C GLU A 136 4.21 -2.18 -34.15
N LEU A 137 3.46 -1.10 -33.86
CA LEU A 137 3.84 0.26 -34.24
C LEU A 137 5.12 0.69 -33.50
N ARG A 138 5.23 0.33 -32.22
CA ARG A 138 6.43 0.57 -31.41
C ARG A 138 7.66 -0.11 -32.02
N ASP A 139 7.55 -1.39 -32.36
CA ASP A 139 8.64 -2.18 -32.94
C ASP A 139 9.08 -1.68 -34.32
N GLU A 140 8.14 -1.23 -35.15
CA GLU A 140 8.45 -0.69 -36.47
C GLU A 140 9.22 0.64 -36.38
N ILE A 141 8.82 1.53 -35.48
CA ILE A 141 9.50 2.80 -35.22
C ILE A 141 10.91 2.54 -34.66
N TYR A 142 11.05 1.63 -33.69
CA TYR A 142 12.36 1.23 -33.18
C TYR A 142 13.28 0.65 -34.26
N LYS A 143 12.75 -0.14 -35.21
CA LYS A 143 13.53 -0.67 -36.34
C LYS A 143 14.01 0.41 -37.30
N GLN A 144 13.23 1.48 -37.50
CA GLN A 144 13.64 2.59 -38.36
C GLN A 144 14.74 3.45 -37.71
N ILE A 145 14.68 3.63 -36.39
CA ILE A 145 15.68 4.40 -35.63
C ILE A 145 16.99 3.61 -35.45
N LYS A 146 16.93 2.27 -35.46
CA LYS A 146 18.10 1.38 -35.48
C LYS A 146 19.02 1.60 -36.68
N ASN A 147 18.50 2.14 -37.79
CA ASN A 147 19.30 2.44 -38.98
C ASN A 147 19.98 3.82 -38.91
N SER A 148 19.65 4.67 -37.94
CA SER A 148 20.16 6.04 -37.82
C SER A 148 21.09 6.28 -36.62
N SER A 149 21.17 5.36 -35.66
CA SER A 149 22.01 5.50 -34.45
C SER A 149 22.90 4.27 -34.23
N ASP A 150 24.20 4.49 -33.96
CA ASP A 150 25.25 3.47 -33.82
C ASP A 150 25.25 2.76 -32.44
N VAL A 151 24.23 3.03 -31.62
CA VAL A 151 24.10 2.56 -30.24
C VAL A 151 23.18 1.33 -30.22
N ASP A 152 23.64 0.22 -29.60
CA ASP A 152 22.82 -1.00 -29.43
C ASP A 152 21.73 -0.79 -28.36
N PHE A 153 20.76 0.06 -28.70
CA PHE A 153 19.66 0.49 -27.84
C PHE A 153 18.83 -0.69 -27.31
N GLN A 154 18.67 -1.74 -28.13
CA GLN A 154 17.96 -2.96 -27.72
C GLN A 154 18.70 -3.71 -26.61
N HIS A 155 20.02 -3.81 -26.73
CA HIS A 155 20.85 -4.41 -25.68
C HIS A 155 20.76 -3.61 -24.37
N TYR A 156 20.89 -2.29 -24.44
CA TYR A 156 20.81 -1.41 -23.25
C TYR A 156 19.43 -1.41 -22.60
N SER A 157 18.35 -1.36 -23.39
CA SER A 157 16.98 -1.42 -22.88
C SER A 157 16.70 -2.75 -22.17
N LYS A 158 17.12 -3.88 -22.77
CA LYS A 158 17.01 -5.18 -22.12
C LYS A 158 17.81 -5.23 -20.81
N ARG A 159 19.04 -4.74 -20.83
CA ARG A 159 19.89 -4.72 -19.63
C ARG A 159 19.30 -3.84 -18.52
N LYS A 160 18.69 -2.71 -18.87
CA LYS A 160 17.98 -1.82 -17.93
C LYS A 160 16.85 -2.55 -17.21
N ILE A 161 16.05 -3.35 -17.93
CA ILE A 161 14.98 -4.17 -17.34
C ILE A 161 15.56 -5.24 -16.40
N GLU A 162 16.63 -5.92 -16.80
CA GLU A 162 17.31 -6.92 -15.94
C GLU A 162 17.81 -6.30 -14.65
N LEU A 163 18.41 -5.11 -14.72
CA LEU A 163 18.92 -4.38 -13.56
C LEU A 163 17.78 -3.89 -12.64
N PHE A 164 16.64 -3.45 -13.17
CA PHE A 164 15.48 -3.12 -12.34
C PHE A 164 14.92 -4.34 -11.61
N ASN A 165 14.76 -5.47 -12.29
CA ASN A 165 14.31 -6.71 -11.65
C ASN A 165 15.28 -7.18 -10.55
N GLU A 166 16.58 -7.01 -10.79
CA GLU A 166 17.60 -7.33 -9.77
C GLU A 166 17.48 -6.40 -8.57
N LEU A 167 17.34 -5.09 -8.79
CA LEU A 167 17.11 -4.11 -7.73
C LEU A 167 15.83 -4.42 -6.95
N ASP A 168 14.73 -4.79 -7.62
CA ASP A 168 13.47 -5.15 -6.97
C ASP A 168 13.63 -6.35 -6.02
N SER A 169 14.45 -7.35 -6.39
CA SER A 169 14.78 -8.49 -5.52
C SER A 169 15.60 -8.11 -4.28
N LEU A 170 16.25 -6.94 -4.33
CA LEU A 170 17.06 -6.37 -3.27
C LEU A 170 16.29 -5.35 -2.42
N LEU A 171 15.00 -5.13 -2.69
CA LEU A 171 14.15 -4.31 -1.84
C LEU A 171 13.84 -5.02 -0.51
N LEU A 172 13.69 -4.20 0.52
CA LEU A 172 13.23 -4.53 1.85
C LEU A 172 12.03 -3.66 2.15
N GLU A 173 10.98 -4.28 2.66
CA GLU A 173 9.91 -3.56 3.34
C GLU A 173 10.34 -3.27 4.77
N THR A 174 10.20 -2.02 5.16
CA THR A 174 10.24 -1.59 6.55
C THR A 174 8.89 -0.99 6.90
N TYR A 175 8.47 -1.19 8.14
CA TYR A 175 7.17 -0.77 8.65
C TYR A 175 7.34 0.37 9.64
N GLN A 176 6.59 1.45 9.44
CA GLN A 176 6.61 2.63 10.27
C GLN A 176 5.22 2.91 10.85
N THR A 177 5.17 3.21 12.15
CA THR A 177 3.96 3.64 12.83
C THR A 177 4.32 4.54 14.00
N THR A 178 3.32 5.23 14.54
CA THR A 178 3.47 6.02 15.76
C THR A 178 2.69 5.37 16.91
N PRO A 179 3.25 5.32 18.14
CA PRO A 179 2.59 4.70 19.29
C PRO A 179 1.57 5.66 19.93
N ILE A 180 0.69 6.26 19.12
CA ILE A 180 -0.36 7.17 19.57
C ILE A 180 -1.73 6.54 19.37
N LEU A 181 -2.67 6.85 20.27
CA LEU A 181 -4.07 6.52 20.04
C LEU A 181 -4.69 7.51 19.06
N ILE A 182 -5.36 6.99 18.04
CA ILE A 182 -6.09 7.75 17.04
C ILE A 182 -7.58 7.39 17.09
N ASP A 183 -8.42 8.31 16.60
CA ASP A 183 -9.86 8.09 16.45
C ASP A 183 -10.18 7.52 15.05
N ASP A 184 -11.44 7.13 14.83
CA ASP A 184 -11.89 6.57 13.56
C ASP A 184 -11.73 7.54 12.38
N VAL A 185 -11.83 8.86 12.60
CA VAL A 185 -11.70 9.87 11.53
C VAL A 185 -10.26 9.89 11.02
N ARG A 186 -9.29 9.92 11.94
CA ARG A 186 -7.86 9.87 11.64
C ARG A 186 -7.46 8.54 11.01
N LEU A 187 -8.02 7.43 11.51
CA LEU A 187 -7.80 6.10 10.93
C LEU A 187 -8.27 6.06 9.47
N ILE A 188 -9.46 6.60 9.16
CA ILE A 188 -9.97 6.72 7.78
C ILE A 188 -9.09 7.66 6.94
N GLY A 189 -8.57 8.73 7.54
CA GLY A 189 -7.68 9.71 6.91
C GLY A 189 -6.28 9.21 6.59
N GLY A 190 -5.93 7.96 6.93
CA GLY A 190 -4.61 7.39 6.66
C GLY A 190 -3.54 7.70 7.71
N GLU A 191 -3.90 8.33 8.84
CA GLU A 191 -2.93 8.63 9.90
C GLU A 191 -2.36 7.34 10.53
N GLU A 192 -1.06 7.32 10.82
CA GLU A 192 -0.43 6.25 11.58
C GLU A 192 -0.92 6.25 13.03
N GLY A 193 -1.11 5.06 13.59
CA GLY A 193 -1.45 4.95 15.01
C GLY A 193 -2.26 3.72 15.37
N CYS A 194 -2.65 3.69 16.63
CA CYS A 194 -3.46 2.63 17.22
C CYS A 194 -4.89 3.15 17.46
N LEU A 195 -5.90 2.39 17.08
CA LEU A 195 -7.29 2.61 17.47
C LEU A 195 -7.70 1.52 18.45
N CYS A 196 -8.38 1.92 19.52
CA CYS A 196 -9.13 1.03 20.39
C CYS A 196 -10.49 1.71 20.64
N SER A 197 -11.54 1.24 19.98
CA SER A 197 -12.89 1.80 20.10
C SER A 197 -13.88 0.77 20.62
N PHE A 198 -14.85 1.26 21.38
CA PHE A 198 -15.95 0.49 21.92
C PHE A 198 -17.26 1.17 21.57
N ASP A 199 -18.14 0.43 20.90
CA ASP A 199 -19.47 0.91 20.56
C ASP A 199 -20.52 0.05 21.26
N LEU A 200 -21.57 0.70 21.76
CA LEU A 200 -22.72 0.02 22.32
C LEU A 200 -23.92 0.31 21.43
N GLU A 201 -24.53 -0.74 20.90
CA GLU A 201 -25.69 -0.65 20.02
C GLU A 201 -26.91 -1.31 20.64
N TYR A 202 -28.10 -0.77 20.37
CA TYR A 202 -29.37 -1.35 20.75
C TYR A 202 -30.05 -2.01 19.55
N ILE A 203 -30.57 -3.22 19.73
CA ILE A 203 -31.30 -3.97 18.73
C ILE A 203 -32.80 -3.72 18.89
N LYS A 204 -33.41 -3.13 17.86
CA LYS A 204 -34.85 -2.94 17.74
C LYS A 204 -35.32 -3.46 16.39
N ASN A 205 -36.29 -4.36 16.36
CA ASN A 205 -36.83 -4.93 15.11
C ASN A 205 -35.75 -5.51 14.18
N LYS A 206 -34.70 -6.13 14.73
CA LYS A 206 -33.51 -6.65 14.02
C LYS A 206 -32.60 -5.58 13.40
N ILE A 207 -32.85 -4.30 13.66
CA ILE A 207 -31.98 -3.18 13.28
C ILE A 207 -31.11 -2.82 14.48
N ARG A 208 -29.83 -2.56 14.24
CA ARG A 208 -28.89 -2.04 15.26
C ARG A 208 -28.91 -0.52 15.22
N GLU A 209 -29.09 0.11 16.37
CA GLU A 209 -29.15 1.56 16.55
C GLU A 209 -28.11 1.98 17.60
N GLY A 210 -27.16 2.84 17.23
CA GLY A 210 -26.20 3.42 18.20
C GLY A 210 -26.81 4.51 19.08
N ASN A 211 -27.93 5.12 18.65
CA ASN A 211 -28.60 6.16 19.42
C ASN A 211 -29.77 5.58 20.22
N PHE A 212 -29.57 5.40 21.52
CA PHE A 212 -30.61 4.98 22.46
C PHE A 212 -30.45 5.72 23.79
N ASP A 213 -31.51 5.73 24.60
CA ASP A 213 -31.49 6.33 25.94
C ASP A 213 -30.83 5.36 26.95
N PRO A 214 -29.64 5.68 27.50
CA PRO A 214 -28.95 4.81 28.46
C PRO A 214 -29.72 4.61 29.76
N LYS A 215 -30.70 5.46 30.08
CA LYS A 215 -31.57 5.31 31.25
C LYS A 215 -32.52 4.12 31.12
N LYS A 216 -32.78 3.67 29.89
CA LYS A 216 -33.67 2.53 29.60
C LYS A 216 -32.96 1.17 29.68
N VAL A 217 -31.62 1.16 29.80
CA VAL A 217 -30.85 -0.06 30.01
C VAL A 217 -31.15 -0.60 31.42
N SER A 218 -31.55 -1.86 31.54
CA SER A 218 -31.82 -2.48 32.84
C SER A 218 -30.56 -2.55 33.70
N ALA A 219 -30.73 -2.55 35.02
CA ALA A 219 -29.60 -2.68 35.96
C ALA A 219 -28.78 -3.96 35.67
N SER A 220 -29.46 -5.09 35.46
CA SER A 220 -28.81 -6.36 35.14
C SER A 220 -27.97 -6.32 33.86
N THR A 221 -28.40 -5.58 32.83
CA THR A 221 -27.61 -5.41 31.60
C THR A 221 -26.43 -4.48 31.82
N LYS A 222 -26.59 -3.41 32.61
CA LYS A 222 -25.47 -2.53 32.97
C LYS A 222 -24.38 -3.30 33.71
N ASP A 223 -24.76 -4.10 34.70
CA ASP A 223 -23.81 -4.90 35.48
C ASP A 223 -23.02 -5.86 34.59
N LYS A 224 -23.68 -6.52 33.63
CA LYS A 224 -23.00 -7.38 32.65
C LYS A 224 -22.03 -6.61 31.76
N ILE A 225 -22.45 -5.45 31.22
CA ILE A 225 -21.58 -4.62 30.38
C ILE A 225 -20.34 -4.17 31.17
N ILE A 226 -20.52 -3.74 32.43
CA ILE A 226 -19.40 -3.38 33.32
C ILE A 226 -18.46 -4.57 33.52
N GLN A 227 -18.99 -5.76 33.82
CA GLN A 227 -18.17 -6.98 33.94
C GLN A 227 -17.38 -7.29 32.66
N ARG A 228 -17.95 -7.04 31.47
CA ARG A 228 -17.21 -7.21 30.19
C ARG A 228 -16.05 -6.22 30.07
N PHE A 229 -16.25 -4.95 30.43
CA PHE A 229 -15.17 -3.96 30.45
C PHE A 229 -14.09 -4.30 31.48
N GLU A 230 -14.46 -4.79 32.66
CA GLU A 230 -13.50 -5.26 33.67
C GLU A 230 -12.65 -6.42 33.15
N GLN A 231 -13.25 -7.40 32.46
CA GLN A 231 -12.52 -8.48 31.79
C GLN A 231 -11.54 -7.95 30.74
N ILE A 232 -11.97 -6.99 29.92
CA ILE A 232 -11.11 -6.34 28.91
C ILE A 232 -9.91 -5.66 29.58
N LEU A 233 -10.16 -4.84 30.61
CA LEU A 233 -9.10 -4.14 31.34
C LEU A 233 -8.11 -5.12 31.97
N GLN A 234 -8.59 -6.21 32.57
CA GLN A 234 -7.72 -7.20 33.20
C GLN A 234 -6.77 -7.86 32.20
N ILE A 235 -7.25 -8.14 30.98
CA ILE A 235 -6.44 -8.79 29.94
C ILE A 235 -5.49 -7.79 29.27
N MET A 236 -5.92 -6.54 29.08
CA MET A 236 -5.10 -5.50 28.45
C MET A 236 -4.04 -4.88 29.37
N SER A 237 -4.13 -5.09 30.69
CA SER A 237 -3.18 -4.55 31.68
C SER A 237 -1.94 -5.44 31.90
N VAL A 238 -1.79 -6.51 31.11
CA VAL A 238 -0.69 -7.49 31.15
C VAL A 238 0.27 -7.22 30.01
#